data_AF-A0A2J7VDE4-F1
#
_entry.id   AF-A0A2J7VDE4-F1
#
_cell.length_a   1.000
_cell.length_b   1.000
_cell.length_c   1.000
_cell.angle_alpha   90.00
_cell.angle_beta   90.00
_cell.angle_gamma   90.00
#
_symmetry.space_group_name_H-M   'P 1'
#
loop_
_entity.id
_entity.type
_entity.pdbx_description
1 polymer ?
#
loop_
_entity_poly.entity_id
_entity_poly.type
_entity_poly.pdbx_seq_one_letter_code
_entity_poly.pdbx_strand_id
1 'polypeptide(L)'
;MESISSNVTTFAPRGGRGIQESQVWEAADALVHEGLRPTIERVRQKIGSGSPNTVSPMLERWFATLGKRLDGRGANLADGEAHQLPLAVVQAAKLFWEAARREADQVQIQKTEAARRELELQREALAQKESELTQREASFEQARIALDEALASSRQAVAAIEAQMHTQQQESARLLSDSEAEVRRLRKALDEAVASKEALREKAAMELGAAQRDAKEAEQRHVSHERRLLADVDRERVAAGQAAAELAKEQKARAAEHEAARSALAAAEQALQAEKSAHREAAAGWSRHEQEGKVELAMLRERAAGAEHRANDLAAQLQRHQDQAEREIAQLRESQAATTAALRQIEARSAENNKSPTGRTSRARKASE
;
A
#
# COMPACT_ATOMS: atom_id res chain seq x y z
N MET A 1 -135.42 -33.31 13.52
CA MET A 1 -136.03 -34.46 14.23
C MET A 1 -136.08 -34.05 15.69
N GLU A 2 -137.06 -33.22 16.00
CA GLU A 2 -138.42 -33.62 16.40
C GLU A 2 -138.49 -33.76 17.92
N SER A 3 -139.02 -32.66 18.48
CA SER A 3 -139.63 -32.51 19.78
C SER A 3 -140.40 -33.76 20.21
N ILE A 4 -139.99 -34.37 21.32
CA ILE A 4 -140.84 -35.31 22.05
C ILE A 4 -141.30 -34.61 23.32
N SER A 5 -142.59 -34.27 23.28
CA SER A 5 -143.38 -33.61 24.30
C SER A 5 -143.22 -34.24 25.68
N SER A 6 -142.90 -33.40 26.65
CA SER A 6 -142.94 -33.69 28.08
C SER A 6 -144.39 -33.79 28.54
N ASN A 7 -144.94 -35.00 28.69
CA ASN A 7 -146.21 -35.22 29.38
C ASN A 7 -145.96 -35.24 30.89
N VAL A 8 -145.95 -34.04 31.49
CA VAL A 8 -145.96 -33.89 32.95
C VAL A 8 -147.41 -34.02 33.42
N THR A 9 -147.82 -35.22 33.80
CA THR A 9 -149.09 -35.44 34.51
C THR A 9 -148.94 -34.95 35.95
N THR A 10 -149.29 -33.68 36.19
CA THR A 10 -149.31 -33.07 37.52
C THR A 10 -150.54 -33.57 38.29
N PHE A 11 -150.33 -34.40 39.32
CA PHE A 11 -151.42 -34.80 40.23
C PHE A 11 -151.76 -33.67 41.20
N ALA A 12 -153.01 -33.17 41.14
CA ALA A 12 -153.54 -32.18 42.07
C ALA A 12 -153.91 -32.80 43.43
N PRO A 13 -153.74 -32.10 44.56
CA PRO A 13 -153.92 -32.67 45.90
C PRO A 13 -155.40 -32.68 46.29
N ARG A 14 -155.98 -33.87 46.51
CA ARG A 14 -157.25 -34.01 47.24
C ARG A 14 -156.96 -34.43 48.67
N GLY A 15 -157.38 -33.57 49.60
CA GLY A 15 -157.11 -33.68 51.02
C GLY A 15 -157.77 -34.88 51.70
N GLY A 16 -157.12 -35.29 52.80
CA GLY A 16 -157.82 -35.72 54.01
C GLY A 16 -158.21 -37.19 54.15
N ARG A 17 -157.65 -38.14 53.37
CA ARG A 17 -157.71 -39.58 53.68
C ARG A 17 -156.34 -40.20 53.36
N GLY A 18 -155.85 -41.08 54.23
CA GLY A 18 -154.50 -41.65 54.14
C GLY A 18 -154.17 -42.30 52.79
N ILE A 19 -152.88 -42.45 52.52
CA ILE A 19 -152.35 -42.98 51.26
C ILE A 19 -152.98 -44.33 50.94
N GLN A 20 -153.43 -44.46 49.70
CA GLN A 20 -153.94 -45.72 49.19
C GLN A 20 -152.83 -46.54 48.56
N GLU A 21 -152.94 -47.86 48.71
CA GLU A 21 -152.01 -48.83 48.12
C GLU A 21 -151.91 -48.67 46.59
N SER A 22 -153.01 -48.32 45.91
CA SER A 22 -153.04 -48.05 44.47
C SER A 22 -152.11 -46.91 44.04
N GLN A 23 -152.02 -45.84 44.83
CA GLN A 23 -151.15 -44.69 44.55
C GLN A 23 -149.67 -45.07 44.70
N VAL A 24 -149.35 -45.90 45.70
CA VAL A 24 -147.99 -46.44 45.92
C VAL A 24 -147.57 -47.34 44.76
N TRP A 25 -148.47 -48.19 44.28
CA TRP A 25 -148.20 -49.12 43.18
C TRP A 25 -148.02 -48.40 41.85
N GLU A 26 -148.85 -47.40 41.55
CA GLU A 26 -148.75 -46.60 40.33
C GLU A 26 -147.46 -45.77 40.31
N ALA A 27 -147.09 -45.15 41.43
CA ALA A 27 -145.83 -44.43 41.55
C ALA A 27 -144.60 -45.34 41.45
N ALA A 28 -144.67 -46.56 42.01
CA ALA A 28 -143.60 -47.55 41.89
C ALA A 28 -143.46 -48.07 40.45
N ASP A 29 -144.58 -48.36 39.76
CA ASP A 29 -144.58 -48.76 38.35
C ASP A 29 -144.01 -47.64 37.45
N ALA A 30 -144.36 -46.37 37.71
CA ALA A 30 -143.82 -45.22 36.98
C ALA A 30 -142.29 -45.10 37.15
N LEU A 31 -141.78 -45.30 38.37
CA LEU A 31 -140.33 -45.28 38.64
C LEU A 31 -139.59 -46.41 37.92
N VAL A 32 -140.18 -47.61 37.85
CA VAL A 32 -139.59 -48.72 37.07
C VAL A 32 -139.58 -48.40 35.58
N HIS A 33 -140.62 -47.77 35.04
CA HIS A 33 -140.66 -47.37 33.63
C HIS A 33 -139.58 -46.32 33.30
N GLU A 34 -139.26 -45.45 34.27
CA GLU A 34 -138.15 -44.49 34.19
C GLU A 34 -136.76 -45.12 34.41
N GLY A 35 -136.67 -46.44 34.64
CA GLY A 35 -135.41 -47.17 34.87
C GLY A 35 -134.80 -46.96 36.27
N LEU A 36 -135.55 -46.36 37.19
CA LEU A 36 -135.09 -46.03 38.54
C LEU A 36 -135.60 -47.06 39.56
N ARG A 37 -134.78 -47.38 40.57
CA ARG A 37 -135.19 -48.28 41.65
C ARG A 37 -136.27 -47.63 42.53
N PRO A 38 -137.47 -48.26 42.69
CA PRO A 38 -138.52 -47.77 43.57
C PRO A 38 -138.11 -47.95 45.03
N THR A 39 -137.45 -46.94 45.60
CA THR A 39 -137.16 -46.87 47.04
C THR A 39 -138.27 -46.12 47.76
N ILE A 40 -138.45 -46.38 49.06
CA ILE A 40 -139.49 -45.74 49.90
C ILE A 40 -139.47 -44.21 49.74
N GLU A 41 -138.28 -43.63 49.70
CA GLU A 41 -138.06 -42.19 49.57
C GLU A 41 -138.47 -41.64 48.19
N ARG A 42 -138.16 -42.37 47.11
CA ARG A 42 -138.53 -41.95 45.74
C ARG A 42 -140.01 -42.08 45.47
N VAL A 43 -140.64 -43.14 45.96
CA VAL A 43 -142.10 -43.33 45.85
C VAL A 43 -142.82 -42.21 46.60
N ARG A 44 -142.31 -41.84 47.79
CA ARG A 44 -142.80 -40.69 48.55
C ARG A 44 -142.62 -39.36 47.81
N GLN A 45 -141.48 -39.15 47.17
CA GLN A 45 -141.24 -37.94 46.35
C GLN A 45 -142.22 -37.85 45.17
N LYS A 46 -142.53 -38.98 44.52
CA LYS A 46 -143.45 -39.01 43.37
C LYS A 46 -144.92 -38.77 43.76
N ILE A 47 -145.35 -39.22 44.94
CA ILE A 47 -146.72 -39.04 45.45
C ILE A 47 -146.88 -37.71 46.21
N GLY A 48 -145.78 -37.15 46.73
CA GLY A 48 -145.78 -35.89 47.47
C GLY A 48 -146.35 -35.96 48.89
N SER A 49 -146.77 -37.13 49.37
CA SER A 49 -147.27 -37.32 50.74
C SER A 49 -146.98 -38.74 51.26
N GLY A 50 -146.90 -38.91 52.59
CA GLY A 50 -146.80 -40.22 53.26
C GLY A 50 -145.76 -40.37 54.35
N SER A 51 -146.12 -41.09 55.41
CA SER A 51 -145.14 -41.55 56.41
C SER A 51 -144.40 -42.78 55.86
N PRO A 52 -143.08 -42.90 56.08
CA PRO A 52 -142.30 -44.10 55.73
C PRO A 52 -142.94 -45.40 56.24
N ASN A 53 -143.57 -45.35 57.42
CA ASN A 53 -144.23 -46.50 58.03
C ASN A 53 -145.48 -46.97 57.26
N THR A 54 -146.10 -46.10 56.45
CA THR A 54 -147.28 -46.44 55.64
C THR A 54 -146.88 -46.94 54.26
N VAL A 55 -145.86 -46.33 53.65
CA VAL A 55 -145.38 -46.69 52.30
C VAL A 55 -144.60 -48.00 52.32
N SER A 56 -143.83 -48.27 53.38
CA SER A 56 -142.98 -49.46 53.51
C SER A 56 -143.74 -50.78 53.29
N PRO A 57 -144.81 -51.12 54.05
CA PRO A 57 -145.53 -52.39 53.86
C PRO A 57 -146.28 -52.47 52.52
N MET A 58 -146.75 -51.34 51.97
CA MET A 58 -147.43 -51.30 50.67
C MET A 58 -146.47 -51.52 49.50
N LEU A 59 -145.26 -50.96 49.61
CA LEU A 59 -144.17 -51.14 48.63
C LEU A 59 -143.60 -52.57 48.70
N GLU A 60 -143.47 -53.14 49.90
CA GLU A 60 -143.09 -54.55 50.09
C GLU A 60 -144.08 -55.50 49.39
N ARG A 61 -145.40 -55.22 49.52
CA ARG A 61 -146.45 -56.01 48.87
C ARG A 61 -146.47 -55.83 47.35
N TRP A 62 -146.12 -54.63 46.87
CA TRP A 62 -145.88 -54.38 45.45
C TRP A 62 -144.67 -55.18 44.94
N PHE A 63 -143.53 -55.17 45.64
CA PHE A 63 -142.35 -55.97 45.27
C PHE A 63 -142.63 -57.48 45.30
N ALA A 64 -143.38 -57.96 46.29
CA ALA A 64 -143.77 -59.36 46.39
C ALA A 64 -144.65 -59.84 45.21
N THR A 65 -145.48 -58.94 44.65
CA THR A 65 -146.31 -59.24 43.47
C THR A 65 -145.62 -58.88 42.15
N LEU A 66 -144.58 -58.04 42.17
CA LEU A 66 -143.81 -57.62 41.01
C LEU A 66 -143.16 -58.81 40.29
N GLY A 67 -142.58 -59.75 41.04
CA GLY A 67 -142.00 -60.97 40.47
C GLY A 67 -143.02 -61.77 39.65
N LYS A 68 -144.23 -61.99 40.19
CA LYS A 68 -145.32 -62.66 39.45
C LYS A 68 -145.84 -61.85 38.26
N ARG A 69 -145.88 -60.52 38.37
CA ARG A 69 -146.29 -59.62 37.27
C ARG A 69 -145.26 -59.55 36.15
N LEU A 70 -143.97 -59.65 36.47
CA LEU A 70 -142.87 -59.69 35.53
C LEU A 70 -142.72 -61.09 34.92
N ASP A 71 -142.87 -62.17 35.67
CA ASP A 71 -142.94 -63.52 35.10
C ASP A 71 -144.17 -63.65 34.18
N GLY A 72 -145.33 -63.13 34.60
CA GLY A 72 -146.54 -63.11 33.77
C GLY A 72 -146.46 -62.24 32.50
N ARG A 73 -145.49 -61.31 32.40
CA ARG A 73 -145.26 -60.50 31.19
C ARG A 73 -144.02 -60.92 30.40
N GLY A 74 -142.96 -61.37 31.08
CA GLY A 74 -141.69 -61.79 30.48
C GLY A 74 -141.72 -63.23 29.99
N ALA A 75 -142.36 -64.15 30.72
CA ALA A 75 -142.56 -65.52 30.24
C ALA A 75 -143.61 -65.56 29.12
N ASN A 76 -144.60 -64.67 29.10
CA ASN A 76 -145.57 -64.60 28.01
C ASN A 76 -145.04 -63.95 26.72
N LEU A 77 -143.98 -63.15 26.78
CA LEU A 77 -143.35 -62.60 25.57
C LEU A 77 -142.28 -63.55 25.00
N ALA A 78 -141.50 -64.23 25.85
CA ALA A 78 -140.47 -65.17 25.39
C ALA A 78 -141.03 -66.58 25.09
N ASP A 79 -142.00 -67.06 25.88
CA ASP A 79 -142.62 -68.38 25.67
C ASP A 79 -144.04 -68.28 25.10
N GLY A 80 -144.84 -67.26 25.40
CA GLY A 80 -146.21 -67.13 24.89
C GLY A 80 -146.30 -66.73 23.40
N GLU A 81 -145.52 -65.73 22.97
CA GLU A 81 -145.48 -65.33 21.56
C GLU A 81 -144.60 -66.26 20.70
N ALA A 82 -143.57 -66.88 21.27
CA ALA A 82 -142.81 -67.91 20.57
C ALA A 82 -143.64 -69.17 20.26
N HIS A 83 -144.69 -69.46 21.03
CA HIS A 83 -145.65 -70.53 20.76
C HIS A 83 -146.90 -70.08 19.95
N GLN A 84 -147.09 -68.77 19.70
CA GLN A 84 -148.15 -68.24 18.83
C GLN A 84 -147.66 -67.74 17.47
N LEU A 85 -146.35 -67.57 17.30
CA LEU A 85 -145.76 -67.34 16.00
C LEU A 85 -145.73 -68.66 15.22
N PRO A 86 -146.23 -68.71 13.96
CA PRO A 86 -146.11 -69.90 13.14
C PRO A 86 -144.64 -70.34 13.12
N LEU A 87 -144.41 -71.65 13.25
CA LEU A 87 -143.06 -72.25 13.22
C LEU A 87 -142.20 -71.73 12.04
N ALA A 88 -142.86 -71.41 10.92
CA ALA A 88 -142.26 -70.78 9.75
C ALA A 88 -141.58 -69.43 10.04
N VAL A 89 -142.15 -68.57 10.89
CA VAL A 89 -141.59 -67.26 11.23
C VAL A 89 -140.35 -67.40 12.12
N VAL A 90 -140.38 -68.29 13.11
CA VAL A 90 -139.23 -68.57 13.98
C VAL A 90 -138.09 -69.21 13.19
N GLN A 91 -138.41 -70.13 12.28
CA GLN A 91 -137.42 -70.72 11.35
C GLN A 91 -136.84 -69.66 10.41
N ALA A 92 -137.66 -68.79 9.83
CA ALA A 92 -137.19 -67.69 8.98
C ALA A 92 -136.29 -66.71 9.75
N ALA A 93 -136.64 -66.35 10.99
CA ALA A 93 -135.81 -65.49 11.84
C ALA A 93 -134.44 -66.13 12.16
N LYS A 94 -134.41 -67.44 12.45
CA LYS A 94 -133.15 -68.19 12.62
C LYS A 94 -132.31 -68.19 11.34
N LEU A 95 -132.92 -68.43 10.18
CA LEU A 95 -132.24 -68.41 8.90
C LEU A 95 -131.69 -67.01 8.56
N PHE A 96 -132.45 -65.94 8.85
CA PHE A 96 -131.98 -64.56 8.70
C PHE A 96 -130.83 -64.23 9.66
N TRP A 97 -130.88 -64.68 10.91
CA TRP A 97 -129.80 -64.52 11.86
C TRP A 97 -128.53 -65.26 11.45
N GLU A 98 -128.65 -66.51 10.99
CA GLU A 98 -127.53 -67.29 10.46
C GLU A 98 -126.94 -66.67 9.18
N ALA A 99 -127.78 -66.13 8.30
CA ALA A 99 -127.34 -65.40 7.13
C ALA A 99 -126.61 -64.10 7.50
N ALA A 100 -127.17 -63.31 8.43
CA ALA A 100 -126.54 -62.08 8.93
C ALA A 100 -125.21 -62.36 9.63
N ARG A 101 -125.11 -63.46 10.39
CA ARG A 101 -123.86 -63.89 11.03
C ARG A 101 -122.82 -64.35 10.00
N ARG A 102 -123.22 -65.13 9.00
CA ARG A 102 -122.32 -65.51 7.89
C ARG A 102 -121.81 -64.30 7.13
N GLU A 103 -122.67 -63.33 6.83
CA GLU A 103 -122.27 -62.09 6.17
C GLU A 103 -121.33 -61.26 7.06
N ALA A 104 -121.63 -61.14 8.36
CA ALA A 104 -120.75 -60.44 9.31
C ALA A 104 -119.38 -61.12 9.44
N ASP A 105 -119.34 -62.45 9.50
CA ASP A 105 -118.10 -63.24 9.54
C ASP A 105 -117.30 -63.04 8.23
N GLN A 106 -117.97 -63.04 7.07
CA GLN A 106 -117.33 -62.78 5.77
C GLN A 106 -116.76 -61.35 5.69
N VAL A 107 -117.52 -60.33 6.10
CA VAL A 107 -117.05 -58.94 6.14
C VAL A 107 -115.88 -58.80 7.12
N GLN A 108 -115.90 -59.50 8.25
CA GLN A 108 -114.79 -59.47 9.21
C GLN A 108 -113.53 -60.14 8.65
N ILE A 109 -113.65 -61.29 7.99
CA ILE A 109 -112.54 -61.94 7.30
C ILE A 109 -111.95 -60.99 6.26
N GLN A 110 -112.78 -60.39 5.39
CA GLN A 110 -112.33 -59.44 4.38
C GLN A 110 -111.62 -58.23 4.98
N LYS A 111 -112.15 -57.63 6.05
CA LYS A 111 -111.50 -56.49 6.74
C LYS A 111 -110.17 -56.87 7.36
N THR A 112 -110.08 -58.05 7.99
CA THR A 112 -108.82 -58.51 8.60
C THR A 112 -107.78 -58.87 7.55
N GLU A 113 -108.17 -59.47 6.43
CA GLU A 113 -107.28 -59.72 5.29
C GLU A 113 -106.81 -58.41 4.63
N ALA A 114 -107.70 -57.45 4.43
CA ALA A 114 -107.34 -56.13 3.91
C ALA A 114 -106.37 -55.41 4.86
N ALA A 115 -106.64 -55.42 6.18
CA ALA A 115 -105.75 -54.84 7.17
C ALA A 115 -104.38 -55.55 7.23
N ARG A 116 -104.35 -56.88 7.08
CA ARG A 116 -103.09 -57.65 6.97
C ARG A 116 -102.31 -57.27 5.73
N ARG A 117 -102.96 -57.17 4.56
CA ARG A 117 -102.30 -56.76 3.32
C ARG A 117 -101.74 -55.34 3.41
N GLU A 118 -102.50 -54.41 3.98
CA GLU A 118 -102.03 -53.04 4.22
C GLU A 118 -100.82 -53.03 5.17
N LEU A 119 -100.86 -53.80 6.26
CA LEU A 119 -99.73 -53.91 7.18
C LEU A 119 -98.48 -54.51 6.53
N GLU A 120 -98.63 -55.55 5.70
CA GLU A 120 -97.51 -56.13 4.94
C GLU A 120 -96.93 -55.14 3.94
N LEU A 121 -97.77 -54.40 3.19
CA LEU A 121 -97.30 -53.33 2.30
C LEU A 121 -96.55 -52.23 3.05
N GLN A 122 -97.04 -51.84 4.24
CA GLN A 122 -96.36 -50.85 5.09
C GLN A 122 -95.03 -51.39 5.63
N ARG A 123 -94.96 -52.68 5.99
CA ARG A 123 -93.72 -53.34 6.43
C ARG A 123 -92.69 -53.41 5.31
N GLU A 124 -93.11 -53.80 4.11
CA GLU A 124 -92.25 -53.81 2.93
C GLU A 124 -91.75 -52.40 2.59
N ALA A 125 -92.62 -51.39 2.62
CA ALA A 125 -92.25 -50.00 2.38
C ALA A 125 -91.29 -49.45 3.46
N LEU A 126 -91.47 -49.84 4.72
CA LEU A 126 -90.55 -49.46 5.81
C LEU A 126 -89.20 -50.16 5.64
N ALA A 127 -89.18 -51.46 5.35
CA ALA A 127 -87.95 -52.22 5.12
C ALA A 127 -87.15 -51.67 3.93
N GLN A 128 -87.82 -51.27 2.85
CA GLN A 128 -87.19 -50.59 1.72
C GLN A 128 -86.54 -49.27 2.16
N LYS A 129 -87.27 -48.41 2.89
CA LYS A 129 -86.72 -47.14 3.42
C LYS A 129 -85.54 -47.36 4.36
N GLU A 130 -85.60 -48.35 5.24
CA GLU A 130 -84.48 -48.70 6.13
C GLU A 130 -83.26 -49.15 5.31
N SER A 131 -83.46 -49.98 4.27
CA SER A 131 -82.38 -50.38 3.38
C SER A 131 -81.77 -49.20 2.62
N GLU A 132 -82.58 -48.26 2.15
CA GLU A 132 -82.11 -47.05 1.48
C GLU A 132 -81.33 -46.13 2.44
N LEU A 133 -81.80 -45.97 3.68
CA LEU A 133 -81.13 -45.18 4.70
C LEU A 133 -79.78 -45.79 5.06
N THR A 134 -79.72 -47.10 5.32
CA THR A 134 -78.45 -47.79 5.63
C THR A 134 -77.46 -47.72 4.47
N GLN A 135 -77.91 -47.83 3.22
CA GLN A 135 -77.05 -47.64 2.05
C GLN A 135 -76.53 -46.20 1.94
N ARG A 136 -77.38 -45.19 2.19
CA ARG A 136 -76.97 -43.79 2.20
C ARG A 136 -75.96 -43.51 3.31
N GLU A 137 -76.20 -44.00 4.51
CA GLU A 137 -75.27 -43.89 5.65
C GLU A 137 -73.92 -44.53 5.33
N ALA A 138 -73.92 -45.74 4.76
CA ALA A 138 -72.69 -46.39 4.32
C ALA A 138 -71.94 -45.56 3.24
N SER A 139 -72.67 -44.98 2.28
CA SER A 139 -72.06 -44.14 1.24
C SER A 139 -71.49 -42.82 1.81
N PHE A 140 -72.15 -42.23 2.80
CA PHE A 140 -71.65 -41.03 3.48
C PHE A 140 -70.42 -41.33 4.32
N GLU A 141 -70.40 -42.47 5.02
CA GLU A 141 -69.24 -42.88 5.79
C GLU A 141 -68.03 -43.14 4.88
N GLN A 142 -68.23 -43.82 3.75
CA GLN A 142 -67.20 -44.00 2.74
C GLN A 142 -66.70 -42.67 2.16
N ALA A 143 -67.61 -41.74 1.86
CA ALA A 143 -67.25 -40.40 1.38
C ALA A 143 -66.48 -39.61 2.45
N ARG A 144 -66.84 -39.73 3.73
CA ARG A 144 -66.12 -39.08 4.83
C ARG A 144 -64.70 -39.62 4.95
N ILE A 145 -64.54 -40.95 4.92
CA ILE A 145 -63.21 -41.60 4.97
C ILE A 145 -62.35 -41.14 3.79
N ALA A 146 -62.90 -41.11 2.57
CA ALA A 146 -62.17 -40.66 1.38
C ALA A 146 -61.76 -39.18 1.48
N LEU A 147 -62.62 -38.31 2.04
CA LEU A 147 -62.29 -36.90 2.27
C LEU A 147 -61.21 -36.74 3.36
N ASP A 148 -61.29 -37.51 4.44
CA ASP A 148 -60.29 -37.49 5.51
C ASP A 148 -58.92 -37.94 5.00
N GLU A 149 -58.88 -38.96 4.13
CA GLU A 149 -57.65 -39.42 3.47
C GLU A 149 -57.10 -38.39 2.47
N ALA A 150 -57.97 -37.75 1.67
CA ALA A 150 -57.59 -36.66 0.77
C ALA A 150 -57.05 -35.45 1.54
N LEU A 151 -57.66 -35.12 2.69
CA LEU A 151 -57.20 -34.04 3.56
C LEU A 151 -55.87 -34.38 4.23
N ALA A 152 -55.69 -35.63 4.69
CA ALA A 152 -54.44 -36.10 5.28
C ALA A 152 -53.30 -36.07 4.26
N SER A 153 -53.53 -36.56 3.04
CA SER A 153 -52.54 -36.53 1.97
C SER A 153 -52.22 -35.11 1.51
N SER A 154 -53.21 -34.22 1.41
CA SER A 154 -52.99 -32.81 1.12
C SER A 154 -52.16 -32.12 2.21
N ARG A 155 -52.47 -32.35 3.49
CA ARG A 155 -51.67 -31.82 4.61
C ARG A 155 -50.24 -32.35 4.59
N GLN A 156 -50.05 -33.63 4.28
CA GLN A 156 -48.72 -34.21 4.14
C GLN A 156 -47.95 -33.59 2.96
N ALA A 157 -48.61 -33.36 1.82
CA ALA A 157 -48.00 -32.69 0.67
C ALA A 157 -47.59 -31.25 0.99
N VAL A 158 -48.45 -30.49 1.68
CA VAL A 158 -48.13 -29.13 2.14
C VAL A 158 -46.94 -29.15 3.11
N ALA A 159 -46.96 -30.02 4.12
CA ALA A 159 -45.85 -30.15 5.07
C ALA A 159 -44.53 -30.55 4.39
N ALA A 160 -44.58 -31.43 3.37
CA ALA A 160 -43.41 -31.81 2.59
C ALA A 160 -42.86 -30.64 1.77
N ILE A 161 -43.73 -29.84 1.14
CA ILE A 161 -43.34 -28.63 0.40
C ILE A 161 -42.76 -27.58 1.34
N GLU A 162 -43.36 -27.35 2.51
CA GLU A 162 -42.85 -26.43 3.51
C GLU A 162 -41.46 -26.86 4.03
N ALA A 163 -41.26 -28.15 4.31
CA ALA A 163 -39.97 -28.70 4.71
C ALA A 163 -38.92 -28.56 3.59
N GLN A 164 -39.30 -28.81 2.33
CA GLN A 164 -38.42 -28.62 1.18
C GLN A 164 -38.06 -27.15 1.00
N MET A 165 -39.03 -26.24 1.09
CA MET A 165 -38.84 -24.80 0.96
C MET A 165 -37.91 -24.28 2.06
N HIS A 166 -38.12 -24.71 3.31
CA HIS A 166 -37.25 -24.34 4.42
C HIS A 166 -35.82 -24.86 4.22
N THR A 167 -35.67 -26.11 3.74
CA THR A 167 -34.36 -26.69 3.42
C THR A 167 -33.65 -25.91 2.31
N GLN A 168 -34.36 -25.59 1.22
CA GLN A 168 -33.83 -24.77 0.12
C GLN A 168 -33.47 -23.36 0.59
N GLN A 169 -34.28 -22.75 1.45
CA GLN A 169 -33.99 -21.43 2.01
C GLN A 169 -32.74 -21.46 2.89
N GLN A 170 -32.56 -22.51 3.70
CA GLN A 170 -31.34 -22.70 4.49
C GLN A 170 -30.11 -22.93 3.61
N GLU A 171 -30.23 -23.74 2.56
CA GLU A 171 -29.14 -23.96 1.60
C GLU A 171 -28.77 -22.68 0.87
N SER A 172 -29.75 -21.93 0.36
CA SER A 172 -29.53 -20.64 -0.26
C SER A 172 -28.88 -19.64 0.69
N ALA A 173 -29.30 -19.59 1.97
CA ALA A 173 -28.70 -18.72 2.97
C ALA A 173 -27.24 -19.12 3.27
N ARG A 174 -26.94 -20.42 3.33
CA ARG A 174 -25.56 -20.93 3.48
C ARG A 174 -24.70 -20.54 2.29
N LEU A 175 -25.17 -20.79 1.05
CA LEU A 175 -24.45 -20.43 -0.16
C LEU A 175 -24.18 -18.92 -0.26
N LEU A 176 -25.15 -18.09 0.11
CA LEU A 176 -24.96 -16.64 0.19
C LEU A 176 -23.90 -16.28 1.22
N SER A 177 -23.98 -16.80 2.45
CA SER A 177 -22.98 -16.58 3.50
C SER A 177 -21.57 -16.99 3.07
N ASP A 178 -21.44 -18.15 2.43
CA ASP A 178 -20.16 -18.67 1.93
C ASP A 178 -19.61 -17.78 0.80
N SER A 179 -20.47 -17.36 -0.13
CA SER A 179 -20.09 -16.45 -1.22
C SER A 179 -19.66 -15.08 -0.69
N GLU A 180 -20.35 -14.54 0.33
CA GLU A 180 -19.96 -13.28 0.97
C GLU A 180 -18.64 -13.41 1.73
N ALA A 181 -18.40 -14.54 2.39
CA ALA A 181 -17.14 -14.82 3.06
C ALA A 181 -15.98 -14.88 2.05
N GLU A 182 -16.18 -15.52 0.90
CA GLU A 182 -15.18 -15.58 -0.16
C GLU A 182 -14.94 -14.19 -0.79
N VAL A 183 -16.00 -13.41 -1.05
CA VAL A 183 -15.85 -12.02 -1.52
C VAL A 183 -15.07 -11.18 -0.52
N ARG A 184 -15.34 -11.31 0.79
CA ARG A 184 -14.56 -10.62 1.84
C ARG A 184 -13.09 -11.04 1.82
N ARG A 185 -12.82 -12.35 1.66
CA ARG A 185 -11.46 -12.89 1.56
C ARG A 185 -10.71 -12.36 0.34
N LEU A 186 -11.34 -12.38 -0.83
CA LEU A 186 -10.76 -11.89 -2.08
C LEU A 186 -10.51 -10.38 -2.04
N ARG A 187 -11.42 -9.59 -1.47
CA ARG A 187 -11.21 -8.15 -1.26
C ARG A 187 -9.99 -7.89 -0.37
N LYS A 188 -9.88 -8.60 0.76
CA LYS A 188 -8.71 -8.47 1.64
C LYS A 188 -7.41 -8.84 0.92
N ALA A 189 -7.40 -9.94 0.16
CA ALA A 189 -6.23 -10.34 -0.62
C ALA A 189 -5.85 -9.32 -1.71
N LEU A 190 -6.85 -8.68 -2.33
CA LEU A 190 -6.64 -7.59 -3.30
C LEU A 190 -6.02 -6.37 -2.61
N ASP A 191 -6.56 -5.94 -1.47
CA ASP A 191 -6.04 -4.81 -0.70
C ASP A 191 -4.59 -5.05 -0.27
N GLU A 192 -4.27 -6.26 0.23
CA GLU A 192 -2.91 -6.67 0.58
C GLU A 192 -1.96 -6.66 -0.64
N ALA A 193 -2.42 -7.15 -1.80
CA ALA A 193 -1.64 -7.14 -3.03
C ALA A 193 -1.40 -5.71 -3.55
N VAL A 194 -2.39 -4.83 -3.46
CA VAL A 194 -2.25 -3.41 -3.82
C VAL A 194 -1.25 -2.72 -2.89
N ALA A 195 -1.38 -2.90 -1.57
CA ALA A 195 -0.45 -2.34 -0.60
C ALA A 195 0.99 -2.85 -0.81
N SER A 196 1.17 -4.14 -1.06
CA SER A 196 2.47 -4.73 -1.37
C SER A 196 3.08 -4.13 -2.64
N LYS A 197 2.28 -3.97 -3.70
CA LYS A 197 2.71 -3.35 -4.95
C LYS A 197 3.10 -1.87 -4.76
N GLU A 198 2.35 -1.13 -3.96
CA GLU A 198 2.66 0.26 -3.64
C GLU A 198 3.94 0.37 -2.83
N ALA A 199 4.14 -0.48 -1.81
CA ALA A 199 5.38 -0.54 -1.05
C ALA A 199 6.60 -0.88 -1.93
N LEU A 200 6.46 -1.81 -2.88
CA LEU A 200 7.52 -2.12 -3.85
C LEU A 200 7.82 -0.94 -4.78
N ARG A 201 6.79 -0.21 -5.23
CA ARG A 201 6.96 0.99 -6.06
C ARG A 201 7.66 2.10 -5.29
N GLU A 202 7.28 2.33 -4.05
CA GLU A 202 7.90 3.33 -3.19
C GLU A 202 9.37 2.99 -2.93
N LYS A 203 9.66 1.73 -2.58
CA LYS A 203 11.03 1.24 -2.43
C LYS A 203 11.87 1.42 -3.69
N ALA A 204 11.34 1.03 -4.86
CA ALA A 204 12.03 1.21 -6.13
C ALA A 204 12.27 2.70 -6.46
N ALA A 205 11.31 3.58 -6.15
CA ALA A 205 11.46 5.01 -6.32
C ALA A 205 12.54 5.59 -5.39
N MET A 206 12.60 5.14 -4.13
CA MET A 206 13.66 5.54 -3.20
C MET A 206 15.04 5.07 -3.67
N GLU A 207 15.17 3.81 -4.11
CA GLU A 207 16.43 3.26 -4.63
C GLU A 207 16.88 3.98 -5.89
N LEU A 208 15.97 4.27 -6.83
CA LEU A 208 16.28 5.06 -8.02
C LEU A 208 16.70 6.49 -7.65
N GLY A 209 16.01 7.12 -6.71
CA GLY A 209 16.35 8.44 -6.21
C GLY A 209 17.73 8.49 -5.54
N ALA A 210 18.09 7.44 -4.79
CA ALA A 210 19.43 7.29 -4.21
C ALA A 210 20.50 7.12 -5.30
N ALA A 211 20.30 6.19 -6.24
CA ALA A 211 21.23 5.97 -7.35
C ALA A 211 21.44 7.23 -8.20
N GLN A 212 20.38 8.02 -8.45
CA GLN A 212 20.49 9.30 -9.15
C GLN A 212 21.30 10.35 -8.37
N ARG A 213 21.18 10.38 -7.04
CA ARG A 213 22.00 11.27 -6.20
C ARG A 213 23.46 10.85 -6.24
N ASP A 214 23.73 9.57 -6.04
CA ASP A 214 25.10 9.02 -6.06
C ASP A 214 25.76 9.25 -7.43
N ALA A 215 25.01 9.08 -8.53
CA ALA A 215 25.48 9.37 -9.87
C ALA A 215 25.83 10.86 -10.05
N LYS A 216 24.96 11.77 -9.59
CA LYS A 216 25.23 13.23 -9.64
C LYS A 216 26.44 13.60 -8.78
N GLU A 217 26.58 13.03 -7.59
CA GLU A 217 27.74 13.28 -6.73
C GLU A 217 29.03 12.72 -7.34
N ALA A 218 28.97 11.54 -7.99
CA ALA A 218 30.11 11.01 -8.74
C ALA A 218 30.48 11.94 -9.91
N GLU A 219 29.51 12.40 -10.69
CA GLU A 219 29.75 13.36 -11.78
C GLU A 219 30.36 14.67 -11.28
N GLN A 220 29.83 15.23 -10.19
CA GLN A 220 30.41 16.43 -9.56
C GLN A 220 31.86 16.19 -9.09
N ARG A 221 32.15 15.03 -8.49
CA ARG A 221 33.52 14.63 -8.13
C ARG A 221 34.41 14.51 -9.37
N HIS A 222 33.94 13.92 -10.47
CA HIS A 222 34.67 13.84 -11.72
C HIS A 222 34.97 15.22 -12.31
N VAL A 223 33.96 16.09 -12.42
CA VAL A 223 34.13 17.45 -12.97
C VAL A 223 35.07 18.29 -12.10
N SER A 224 34.96 18.20 -10.77
CA SER A 224 35.87 18.91 -9.86
C SER A 224 37.32 18.40 -9.97
N HIS A 225 37.50 17.08 -10.11
CA HIS A 225 38.82 16.49 -10.34
C HIS A 225 39.40 16.92 -11.69
N GLU A 226 38.60 16.89 -12.76
CA GLU A 226 38.98 17.35 -14.10
C GLU A 226 39.41 18.82 -14.07
N ARG A 227 38.62 19.70 -13.43
CA ARG A 227 38.97 21.12 -13.25
C ARG A 227 40.29 21.30 -12.50
N ARG A 228 40.53 20.50 -11.44
CA ARG A 228 41.78 20.53 -10.69
C ARG A 228 42.97 20.11 -11.56
N LEU A 229 42.84 19.03 -12.32
CA LEU A 229 43.88 18.56 -13.24
C LEU A 229 44.19 19.58 -14.33
N LEU A 230 43.17 20.21 -14.92
CA LEU A 230 43.36 21.28 -15.89
C LEU A 230 44.11 22.48 -15.26
N ALA A 231 43.74 22.87 -14.04
CA ALA A 231 44.43 23.95 -13.33
C ALA A 231 45.87 23.57 -12.93
N ASP A 232 46.14 22.31 -12.62
CA ASP A 232 47.51 21.79 -12.39
C ASP A 232 48.32 21.84 -13.70
N VAL A 233 47.76 21.38 -14.84
CA VAL A 233 48.39 21.45 -16.16
C VAL A 233 48.69 22.89 -16.58
N ASP A 234 47.76 23.82 -16.36
CA ASP A 234 47.98 25.23 -16.68
C ASP A 234 49.06 25.84 -15.77
N ARG A 235 49.11 25.46 -14.48
CA ARG A 235 50.21 25.85 -13.58
C ARG A 235 51.56 25.32 -14.09
N GLU A 236 51.63 24.06 -14.48
CA GLU A 236 52.86 23.48 -15.05
C GLU A 236 53.25 24.13 -16.38
N ARG A 237 52.28 24.49 -17.23
CA ARG A 237 52.54 25.24 -18.48
C ARG A 237 53.11 26.62 -18.20
N VAL A 238 52.56 27.35 -17.24
CA VAL A 238 53.06 28.67 -16.84
C VAL A 238 54.45 28.55 -16.22
N ALA A 239 54.65 27.59 -15.32
CA ALA A 239 55.96 27.33 -14.70
C ALA A 239 57.03 26.94 -15.74
N ALA A 240 56.69 26.06 -16.69
CA ALA A 240 57.56 25.68 -17.80
C ALA A 240 57.86 26.88 -18.72
N GLY A 241 56.86 27.72 -19.01
CA GLY A 241 57.05 28.95 -19.78
C GLY A 241 57.97 29.95 -19.08
N GLN A 242 57.81 30.14 -17.77
CA GLN A 242 58.69 30.98 -16.95
C GLN A 242 60.11 30.41 -16.89
N ALA A 243 60.27 29.10 -16.65
CA ALA A 243 61.56 28.43 -16.65
C ALA A 243 62.27 28.54 -18.00
N ALA A 244 61.54 28.39 -19.11
CA ALA A 244 62.07 28.58 -20.46
C ALA A 244 62.49 30.04 -20.69
N ALA A 245 61.74 31.01 -20.19
CA ALA A 245 62.08 32.43 -20.27
C ALA A 245 63.34 32.78 -19.45
N GLU A 246 63.46 32.26 -18.22
CA GLU A 246 64.67 32.44 -17.40
C GLU A 246 65.88 31.74 -18.02
N LEU A 247 65.73 30.52 -18.55
CA LEU A 247 66.79 29.84 -19.30
C LEU A 247 67.22 30.66 -20.52
N ALA A 248 66.28 31.24 -21.26
CA ALA A 248 66.59 32.11 -22.41
C ALA A 248 67.33 33.39 -21.98
N LYS A 249 66.95 33.99 -20.84
CA LYS A 249 67.68 35.13 -20.25
C LYS A 249 69.09 34.73 -19.83
N GLU A 250 69.26 33.61 -19.13
CA GLU A 250 70.58 33.09 -18.75
C GLU A 250 71.44 32.79 -19.98
N GLN A 251 70.89 32.15 -21.00
CA GLN A 251 71.60 31.89 -22.25
C GLN A 251 72.01 33.19 -22.94
N LYS A 252 71.14 34.21 -22.96
CA LYS A 252 71.47 35.53 -23.51
C LYS A 252 72.53 36.24 -22.67
N ALA A 253 72.46 36.17 -21.35
CA ALA A 253 73.46 36.72 -20.43
C ALA A 253 74.81 36.03 -20.62
N ARG A 254 74.86 34.69 -20.66
CA ARG A 254 76.07 33.93 -20.97
C ARG A 254 76.62 34.25 -22.35
N ALA A 255 75.78 34.40 -23.37
CA ALA A 255 76.20 34.82 -24.70
C ALA A 255 76.83 36.22 -24.68
N ALA A 256 76.21 37.17 -23.97
CA ALA A 256 76.74 38.52 -23.79
C ALA A 256 78.04 38.53 -22.97
N GLU A 257 78.16 37.71 -21.92
CA GLU A 257 79.40 37.52 -21.15
C GLU A 257 80.50 36.91 -22.02
N HIS A 258 80.19 35.90 -22.84
CA HIS A 258 81.13 35.33 -23.79
C HIS A 258 81.57 36.35 -24.85
N GLU A 259 80.65 37.17 -25.36
CA GLU A 259 80.97 38.24 -26.31
C GLU A 259 81.81 39.35 -25.65
N ALA A 260 81.46 39.76 -24.43
CA ALA A 260 82.25 40.69 -23.63
C ALA A 260 83.64 40.14 -23.33
N ALA A 261 83.76 38.86 -22.93
CA ALA A 261 85.05 38.21 -22.72
C ALA A 261 85.88 38.12 -24.01
N ARG A 262 85.26 37.82 -25.16
CA ARG A 262 85.94 37.88 -26.47
C ARG A 262 86.42 39.29 -26.80
N SER A 263 85.61 40.30 -26.56
CA SER A 263 85.97 41.70 -26.79
C SER A 263 87.09 42.18 -25.85
N ALA A 264 87.06 41.78 -24.57
CA ALA A 264 88.09 42.07 -23.59
C ALA A 264 89.40 41.35 -23.92
N LEU A 265 89.35 40.09 -24.36
CA LEU A 265 90.53 39.37 -24.85
C LEU A 265 91.11 40.06 -26.09
N ALA A 266 90.28 40.44 -27.06
CA ALA A 266 90.73 41.16 -28.25
C ALA A 266 91.35 42.52 -27.89
N ALA A 267 90.77 43.27 -26.93
CA ALA A 267 91.33 44.51 -26.43
C ALA A 267 92.65 44.30 -25.67
N ALA A 268 92.77 43.23 -24.88
CA ALA A 268 94.01 42.87 -24.20
C ALA A 268 95.10 42.44 -25.19
N GLU A 269 94.76 41.70 -26.24
CA GLU A 269 95.67 41.37 -27.34
C GLU A 269 96.14 42.64 -28.07
N GLN A 270 95.23 43.57 -28.37
CA GLN A 270 95.58 44.86 -28.96
C GLN A 270 96.47 45.70 -28.04
N ALA A 271 96.18 45.75 -26.73
CA ALA A 271 97.00 46.44 -25.76
C ALA A 271 98.39 45.83 -25.63
N LEU A 272 98.50 44.49 -25.63
CA LEU A 272 99.78 43.79 -25.64
C LEU A 272 100.56 44.03 -26.93
N GLN A 273 99.89 44.10 -28.09
CA GLN A 273 100.55 44.48 -29.34
C GLN A 273 101.02 45.93 -29.33
N ALA A 274 100.24 46.85 -28.76
CA ALA A 274 100.61 48.24 -28.57
C ALA A 274 101.80 48.38 -27.59
N GLU A 275 101.82 47.60 -26.51
CA GLU A 275 102.95 47.54 -25.58
C GLU A 275 104.19 46.99 -26.29
N LYS A 276 104.05 45.91 -27.07
CA LYS A 276 105.15 45.35 -27.88
C LYS A 276 105.66 46.35 -28.92
N SER A 277 104.80 47.12 -29.57
CA SER A 277 105.24 48.17 -30.51
C SER A 277 105.93 49.32 -29.79
N ALA A 278 105.40 49.76 -28.64
CA ALA A 278 106.05 50.77 -27.79
C ALA A 278 107.43 50.31 -27.30
N HIS A 279 107.57 49.04 -26.87
CA HIS A 279 108.87 48.45 -26.51
C HIS A 279 109.82 48.38 -27.70
N ARG A 280 109.35 48.04 -28.91
CA ARG A 280 110.17 48.07 -30.13
C ARG A 280 110.62 49.48 -30.50
N GLU A 281 109.74 50.47 -30.40
CA GLU A 281 110.07 51.88 -30.64
C GLU A 281 111.05 52.42 -29.60
N ALA A 282 110.86 52.08 -28.32
CA ALA A 282 111.78 52.41 -27.25
C ALA A 282 113.14 51.74 -27.47
N ALA A 283 113.20 50.46 -27.81
CA ALA A 283 114.44 49.76 -28.14
C ALA A 283 115.15 50.38 -29.37
N ALA A 284 114.40 50.79 -30.39
CA ALA A 284 114.93 51.53 -31.53
C ALA A 284 115.42 52.94 -31.15
N GLY A 285 114.78 53.60 -30.17
CA GLY A 285 115.24 54.85 -29.57
C GLY A 285 116.55 54.69 -28.80
N TRP A 286 116.63 53.69 -27.92
CA TRP A 286 117.84 53.33 -27.18
C TRP A 286 119.00 52.97 -28.11
N SER A 287 118.74 52.19 -29.16
CA SER A 287 119.76 51.86 -30.16
C SER A 287 120.26 53.08 -30.92
N ARG A 288 119.37 54.03 -31.29
CA ARG A 288 119.76 55.30 -31.90
C ARG A 288 120.63 56.14 -30.98
N HIS A 289 120.25 56.28 -29.71
CA HIS A 289 121.07 56.99 -28.71
C HIS A 289 122.43 56.32 -28.48
N GLU A 290 122.50 54.98 -28.47
CA GLU A 290 123.77 54.27 -28.37
C GLU A 290 124.67 54.50 -29.60
N GLN A 291 124.08 54.56 -30.81
CA GLN A 291 124.82 54.87 -32.03
C GLN A 291 125.31 56.33 -32.06
N GLU A 292 124.47 57.28 -31.66
CA GLU A 292 124.85 58.69 -31.49
C GLU A 292 126.03 58.83 -30.51
N GLY A 293 125.94 58.17 -29.34
CA GLY A 293 127.02 58.14 -28.36
C GLY A 293 128.31 57.50 -28.88
N LYS A 294 128.22 56.44 -29.70
CA LYS A 294 129.39 55.83 -30.37
C LYS A 294 130.03 56.77 -31.39
N VAL A 295 129.23 57.54 -32.15
CA VAL A 295 129.71 58.54 -33.10
C VAL A 295 130.38 59.71 -32.39
N GLU A 296 129.83 60.19 -31.27
CA GLU A 296 130.46 61.23 -30.46
C GLU A 296 131.81 60.78 -29.88
N LEU A 297 131.89 59.54 -29.36
CA LEU A 297 133.14 58.94 -28.89
C LEU A 297 134.17 58.79 -30.01
N ALA A 298 133.75 58.45 -31.23
CA ALA A 298 134.64 58.36 -32.40
C ALA A 298 135.19 59.75 -32.79
N MET A 299 134.36 60.79 -32.81
CA MET A 299 134.81 62.17 -33.08
C MET A 299 135.78 62.70 -32.01
N LEU A 300 135.54 62.38 -30.73
CA LEU A 300 136.45 62.75 -29.64
C LEU A 300 137.80 62.04 -29.76
N ARG A 301 137.81 60.76 -30.18
CA ARG A 301 139.06 60.01 -30.45
C ARG A 301 139.84 60.59 -31.61
N GLU A 302 139.19 61.00 -32.69
CA GLU A 302 139.85 61.62 -33.85
C GLU A 302 140.46 62.99 -33.51
N ARG A 303 139.77 63.81 -32.72
CA ARG A 303 140.32 65.07 -32.20
C ARG A 303 141.52 64.87 -31.27
N ALA A 304 141.49 63.84 -30.42
CA ALA A 304 142.60 63.49 -29.55
C ALA A 304 143.83 63.01 -30.35
N ALA A 305 143.62 62.13 -31.35
CA ALA A 305 144.69 61.68 -32.24
C ALA A 305 145.32 62.83 -33.05
N GLY A 306 144.50 63.79 -33.51
CA GLY A 306 145.00 65.01 -34.18
C GLY A 306 145.77 65.95 -33.26
N ALA A 307 145.49 65.96 -31.95
CA ALA A 307 146.26 66.73 -30.97
C ALA A 307 147.60 66.06 -30.64
N GLU A 308 147.63 64.73 -30.54
CA GLU A 308 148.86 63.94 -30.33
C GLU A 308 149.84 64.06 -31.51
N HIS A 309 149.33 64.05 -32.75
CA HIS A 309 150.19 64.24 -33.94
C HIS A 309 150.86 65.62 -33.96
N ARG A 310 150.11 66.68 -33.60
CA ARG A 310 150.67 68.05 -33.50
C ARG A 310 151.71 68.17 -32.39
N ALA A 311 151.53 67.47 -31.27
CA ALA A 311 152.50 67.46 -30.17
C ALA A 311 153.80 66.75 -30.57
N ASN A 312 153.71 65.64 -31.29
CA ASN A 312 154.88 64.88 -31.76
C ASN A 312 155.67 65.63 -32.84
N ASP A 313 155.01 66.34 -33.76
CA ASP A 313 155.69 67.16 -34.77
C ASP A 313 156.46 68.34 -34.16
N LEU A 314 155.88 69.00 -33.15
CA LEU A 314 156.56 70.07 -32.41
C LEU A 314 157.77 69.54 -31.62
N ALA A 315 157.65 68.35 -31.01
CA ALA A 315 158.77 67.69 -30.33
C ALA A 315 159.91 67.34 -31.31
N ALA A 316 159.58 66.85 -32.51
CA ALA A 316 160.57 66.53 -33.54
C ALA A 316 161.24 67.78 -34.16
N GLN A 317 160.60 68.95 -34.12
CA GLN A 317 161.20 70.23 -34.53
C GLN A 317 162.16 70.77 -33.47
N LEU A 318 161.80 70.69 -32.19
CA LEU A 318 162.65 71.09 -31.07
C LEU A 318 163.95 70.27 -31.02
N GLN A 319 163.87 68.95 -31.22
CA GLN A 319 165.04 68.08 -31.24
C GLN A 319 166.04 68.46 -32.35
N ARG A 320 165.53 68.79 -33.55
CA ARG A 320 166.37 69.21 -34.69
C ARG A 320 167.09 70.53 -34.46
N HIS A 321 166.46 71.48 -33.76
CA HIS A 321 167.10 72.74 -33.37
C HIS A 321 168.19 72.54 -32.30
N GLN A 322 167.98 71.62 -31.36
CA GLN A 322 168.98 71.27 -30.35
C GLN A 322 170.23 70.62 -30.98
N ASP A 323 170.03 69.65 -31.89
CA ASP A 323 171.13 68.99 -32.60
C ASP A 323 171.93 69.96 -33.49
N GLN A 324 171.29 71.00 -34.05
CA GLN A 324 171.97 72.06 -34.79
C GLN A 324 172.81 72.96 -33.88
N ALA A 325 172.26 73.36 -32.73
CA ALA A 325 172.98 74.19 -31.76
C ALA A 325 174.21 73.45 -31.17
N GLU A 326 174.10 72.15 -30.90
CA GLU A 326 175.22 71.35 -30.41
C GLU A 326 176.36 71.24 -31.43
N ARG A 327 176.04 71.13 -32.73
CA ARG A 327 177.04 71.09 -33.81
C ARG A 327 177.78 72.42 -33.98
N GLU A 328 177.08 73.54 -33.84
CA GLU A 328 177.68 74.89 -33.91
C GLU A 328 178.59 75.17 -32.70
N ILE A 329 178.20 74.72 -31.50
CA ILE A 329 179.03 74.82 -30.29
C ILE A 329 180.29 73.95 -30.40
N ALA A 330 180.20 72.76 -31.00
CA ALA A 330 181.35 71.88 -31.22
C ALA A 330 182.35 72.50 -32.22
N GLN A 331 181.87 73.09 -33.32
CA GLN A 331 182.71 73.78 -34.32
C GLN A 331 183.41 75.02 -33.75
N LEU A 332 182.72 75.77 -32.88
CA LEU A 332 183.33 76.93 -32.20
C LEU A 332 184.44 76.51 -31.22
N ARG A 333 184.26 75.42 -30.46
CA ARG A 333 185.30 74.88 -29.57
C ARG A 333 186.54 74.39 -30.32
N GLU A 334 186.35 73.78 -31.49
CA GLU A 334 187.43 73.26 -32.32
C GLU A 334 188.24 74.40 -32.97
N SER A 335 187.58 75.48 -33.39
CA SER A 335 188.25 76.69 -33.91
C SER A 335 189.10 77.43 -32.86
N GLN A 336 188.63 77.47 -31.60
CA GLN A 336 189.35 78.12 -30.49
C GLN A 336 190.61 77.33 -30.07
N ALA A 337 190.54 76.00 -30.14
CA ALA A 337 191.69 75.12 -29.89
C ALA A 337 192.80 75.27 -30.95
N ALA A 338 192.43 75.49 -32.22
CA ALA A 338 193.38 75.72 -33.30
C ALA A 338 194.12 77.07 -33.18
N THR A 339 193.44 78.14 -32.73
CA THR A 339 194.06 79.46 -32.54
C THR A 339 195.02 79.55 -31.35
N THR A 340 194.78 78.78 -30.28
CA THR A 340 195.67 78.78 -29.10
C THR A 340 196.96 77.99 -29.34
N ALA A 341 196.96 77.01 -30.25
CA ALA A 341 198.17 76.30 -30.68
C ALA A 341 199.11 77.15 -31.56
N ALA A 342 198.55 78.06 -32.38
CA ALA A 342 199.32 78.91 -33.29
C ALA A 342 200.08 80.05 -32.56
N LEU A 343 199.54 80.58 -31.45
CA LEU A 343 200.17 81.66 -30.69
C LEU A 343 201.44 81.22 -29.93
N ARG A 344 201.53 79.95 -29.49
CA ARG A 344 202.73 79.43 -28.81
C ARG A 344 203.92 79.17 -29.74
N GLN A 345 203.71 79.08 -31.05
CA GLN A 345 204.77 78.81 -32.02
C GLN A 345 205.50 80.07 -32.51
N ILE A 346 204.95 81.27 -32.28
CA ILE A 346 205.50 82.54 -32.79
C ILE A 346 206.44 83.21 -31.76
N GLU A 347 206.26 82.97 -30.46
CA GLU A 347 207.14 83.56 -29.42
C GLU A 347 208.52 82.89 -29.27
N ALA A 348 208.75 81.71 -29.88
CA ALA A 348 210.00 80.95 -29.70
C ALA A 348 211.03 81.09 -30.84
N ARG A 349 210.79 81.90 -31.89
CA ARG A 349 211.63 81.91 -33.10
C ARG A 349 212.17 83.26 -33.59
N SER A 350 212.09 84.35 -32.81
CA SER A 350 212.69 85.62 -33.22
C SER A 350 213.34 86.40 -32.07
N ALA A 351 214.58 86.04 -31.70
CA ALA A 351 215.65 86.99 -31.40
C ALA A 351 216.97 86.29 -31.03
N GLU A 352 217.73 85.87 -32.04
CA GLU A 352 219.19 85.89 -31.96
C GLU A 352 219.71 86.69 -33.17
N ASN A 353 220.09 87.95 -32.90
CA ASN A 353 221.38 88.57 -33.27
C ASN A 353 221.24 90.07 -33.60
N ASN A 354 221.66 90.97 -32.69
CA ASN A 354 222.94 91.68 -32.82
C ASN A 354 223.34 92.55 -31.60
N LYS A 355 224.63 92.42 -31.23
CA LYS A 355 225.58 93.40 -30.65
C LYS A 355 225.61 93.78 -29.15
N SER A 356 226.79 93.47 -28.59
CA SER A 356 227.57 93.81 -27.37
C SER A 356 227.62 95.31 -26.97
N PRO A 357 228.33 95.79 -25.89
CA PRO A 357 229.32 95.11 -25.01
C PRO A 357 229.38 95.55 -23.51
N THR A 358 230.35 94.96 -22.79
CA THR A 358 231.02 95.40 -21.53
C THR A 358 230.28 95.38 -20.18
N GLY A 359 230.93 94.78 -19.18
CA GLY A 359 230.83 95.28 -17.80
C GLY A 359 230.81 94.26 -16.65
N ARG A 360 232.00 93.86 -16.19
CA ARG A 360 232.43 93.86 -14.77
C ARG A 360 231.58 93.15 -13.69
N THR A 361 232.18 92.07 -13.17
CA THR A 361 232.57 91.86 -11.75
C THR A 361 231.56 92.01 -10.60
N SER A 362 231.44 90.90 -9.85
CA SER A 362 231.67 90.78 -8.39
C SER A 362 230.55 91.05 -7.36
N ARG A 363 230.61 90.22 -6.29
CA ARG A 363 230.04 90.30 -4.91
C ARG A 363 228.53 90.02 -4.77
N ALA A 364 228.04 89.30 -3.76
CA ALA A 364 228.60 88.53 -2.64
C ALA A 364 227.46 87.64 -2.08
N ARG A 365 227.70 86.35 -1.79
CA ARG A 365 227.80 85.73 -0.45
C ARG A 365 227.11 86.45 0.74
N LYS A 366 226.43 85.59 1.52
CA LYS A 366 226.01 85.61 2.95
C LYS A 366 224.60 86.15 3.25
N ALA A 367 223.83 85.54 4.14
CA ALA A 367 224.11 84.47 5.12
C ALA A 367 222.88 83.56 5.23
N SER A 368 223.10 82.24 5.30
CA SER A 368 222.93 81.41 6.52
C SER A 368 221.46 81.12 6.82
N GLU A 369 221.04 79.87 6.94
CA GLU A 369 221.80 78.62 7.10
C GLU A 369 220.91 77.44 6.71
#